data_AF-K5ZVT2-F1
#
_entry.id   AF-K5ZVT2-F1
#
_cell.length_a   1.000
_cell.length_b   1.000
_cell.length_c   1.000
_cell.angle_alpha   90.00
_cell.angle_beta   90.00
_cell.angle_gamma   90.00
#
_symmetry.space_group_name_H-M   'P 1'
#
loop_
_entity.id
_entity.type
_entity.pdbx_description
1 polymer ?
#
loop_
_entity_poly.entity_id
_entity_poly.type
_entity_poly.pdbx_seq_one_letter_code
_entity_poly.pdbx_strand_id
1 'polypeptide(L)'
;MIRKIITYYTERLNEYLSRFHHRPEGLATVGMIGNTTKERPNKMVVGLLNVERETSGGISAPIQRTGSGGYIRMQPPLQLNLNITLAAVFDERQYAEFLSLLSDTMRFIQSVPKFTVERTNYTIEMVNISTQDMNNV
;
A
#
# COMPACT_ATOMS: atom_id res chain seq x y z
N MET A 1 10.12 7.68 5.66
CA MET A 1 10.08 6.57 4.69
C MET A 1 8.66 6.10 4.42
N ILE A 2 7.98 5.45 5.38
CA ILE A 2 6.62 4.88 5.21
C ILE A 2 5.62 5.86 4.59
N ARG A 3 5.50 7.08 5.16
CA ARG A 3 4.62 8.13 4.62
C ARG A 3 4.88 8.41 3.13
N LYS A 4 6.14 8.46 2.70
CA LYS A 4 6.51 8.73 1.30
C LYS A 4 6.07 7.59 0.39
N ILE A 5 6.28 6.34 0.80
CA ILE A 5 5.90 5.14 0.04
C ILE A 5 4.38 5.12 -0.19
N ILE A 6 3.61 5.27 0.89
CA ILE A 6 2.15 5.24 0.82
C ILE A 6 1.63 6.43 0.03
N THR A 7 2.13 7.64 0.28
CA THR A 7 1.72 8.85 -0.45
C THR A 7 2.00 8.70 -1.95
N TYR A 8 3.20 8.23 -2.32
CA TYR A 8 3.56 8.02 -3.73
C TYR A 8 2.62 7.00 -4.40
N TYR A 9 2.35 5.88 -3.73
CA TYR A 9 1.45 4.86 -4.25
C TYR A 9 0.01 5.42 -4.43
N THR A 10 -0.48 6.18 -3.45
CA THR A 10 -1.77 6.85 -3.51
C THR A 10 -1.84 7.89 -4.62
N GLU A 11 -0.79 8.67 -4.86
CA GLU A 11 -0.74 9.64 -5.97
C GLU A 11 -0.81 8.95 -7.33
N ARG A 12 -0.12 7.81 -7.49
CA ARG A 12 -0.20 6.99 -8.71
C ARG A 12 -1.58 6.39 -8.92
N LEU A 13 -2.21 5.90 -7.85
CA LEU A 13 -3.60 5.44 -7.90
C LEU A 13 -4.54 6.59 -8.29
N ASN A 14 -4.39 7.76 -7.66
CA ASN A 14 -5.19 8.94 -7.96
C ASN A 14 -5.09 9.34 -9.45
N GLU A 15 -3.86 9.40 -9.97
CA GLU A 15 -3.60 9.70 -11.38
C GLU A 15 -4.25 8.66 -12.30
N TYR A 16 -4.10 7.37 -11.99
CA TYR A 16 -4.72 6.31 -12.78
C TYR A 16 -6.25 6.45 -12.80
N LEU A 17 -6.89 6.62 -11.65
CA LEU A 17 -8.34 6.72 -11.53
C LEU A 17 -8.89 7.99 -12.22
N SER A 18 -8.12 9.09 -12.19
CA SER A 18 -8.50 10.36 -12.83
C SER A 18 -8.70 10.26 -14.35
N ARG A 19 -8.18 9.20 -14.99
CA ARG A 19 -8.35 8.94 -16.42
C ARG A 19 -9.75 8.42 -16.76
N PHE A 20 -10.43 7.82 -15.78
CA PHE A 20 -11.74 7.19 -15.95
C PHE A 20 -12.85 7.98 -15.25
N HIS A 21 -12.52 8.61 -14.12
CA HIS A 21 -13.46 9.36 -13.29
C HIS A 21 -12.95 10.80 -13.14
N HIS A 22 -13.77 11.80 -13.47
CA HIS A 22 -13.34 13.20 -13.41
C HIS A 22 -13.84 13.84 -12.11
N ARG A 23 -12.92 14.10 -11.16
CA ARG A 23 -13.22 14.83 -9.92
C ARG A 23 -12.12 15.85 -9.58
N PRO A 24 -12.44 17.15 -9.43
CA PRO A 24 -11.45 18.19 -9.13
C PRO A 24 -10.69 17.97 -7.82
N GLU A 25 -11.36 17.42 -6.80
CA GLU A 25 -10.72 17.18 -5.49
C GLU A 25 -9.80 15.95 -5.47
N GLY A 26 -9.72 15.19 -6.56
CA GLY A 26 -9.04 13.89 -6.63
C GLY A 26 -9.89 12.73 -6.09
N LEU A 27 -9.44 11.52 -6.38
CA LEU A 27 -10.16 10.26 -6.15
C LEU A 27 -9.46 9.33 -5.17
N ALA A 28 -8.19 9.58 -4.82
CA ALA A 28 -7.50 8.81 -3.80
C ALA A 28 -6.76 9.70 -2.81
N THR A 29 -6.74 9.30 -1.54
CA THR A 29 -6.06 10.02 -0.46
C THR A 29 -5.48 9.05 0.57
N VAL A 30 -4.41 9.48 1.24
CA VAL A 30 -3.92 8.78 2.44
C VAL A 30 -4.80 9.19 3.61
N GLY A 31 -5.20 8.23 4.44
CA GLY A 31 -6.05 8.52 5.60
C GLY A 31 -6.22 7.33 6.53
N MET A 32 -6.78 7.58 7.70
CA MET A 32 -7.16 6.53 8.65
C MET A 32 -8.57 6.04 8.30
N ILE A 33 -8.74 4.72 8.21
CA ILE A 33 -10.03 4.08 7.95
C ILE A 33 -10.66 3.77 9.32
N GLY A 34 -11.95 4.05 9.50
CA GLY A 34 -12.70 3.65 10.71
C GLY A 34 -12.97 4.74 11.75
N ASN A 35 -12.54 6.00 11.57
CA ASN A 35 -12.86 7.08 12.53
C ASN A 35 -13.31 8.40 11.89
N THR A 36 -14.45 8.38 11.20
CA THR A 36 -15.05 9.62 10.70
C THR A 36 -16.57 9.59 10.80
N THR A 37 -17.10 10.11 11.91
CA THR A 37 -18.52 10.47 12.05
C THR A 37 -18.89 11.77 11.31
N LYS A 38 -17.97 12.40 10.56
CA LYS A 38 -18.24 13.71 9.94
C LYS A 38 -17.83 13.93 8.49
N GLU A 39 -16.94 13.15 7.87
CA GLU A 39 -16.60 13.37 6.46
C GLU A 39 -16.47 12.05 5.69
N ARG A 40 -17.34 11.89 4.69
CA ARG A 40 -17.18 10.91 3.62
C ARG A 40 -16.47 11.65 2.48
N PRO A 41 -15.17 11.43 2.26
CA PRO A 41 -14.41 12.19 1.28
C PRO A 41 -14.86 11.91 -0.17
N ASN A 42 -15.68 10.87 -0.38
CA ASN A 42 -16.03 10.34 -1.68
C ASN A 42 -14.76 10.00 -2.48
N LYS A 43 -13.83 9.32 -1.80
CA LYS A 43 -12.50 8.95 -2.31
C LYS A 43 -12.13 7.55 -1.87
N MET A 44 -11.19 6.96 -2.61
CA MET A 44 -10.43 5.81 -2.17
C MET A 44 -9.43 6.24 -1.09
N VAL A 45 -9.61 5.76 0.13
CA VAL A 45 -8.72 6.00 1.25
C VAL A 45 -7.71 4.86 1.32
N VAL A 46 -6.42 5.20 1.33
CA VAL A 46 -5.31 4.25 1.53
C VAL A 46 -4.77 4.46 2.94
N GLY A 47 -4.97 3.47 3.81
CA GLY A 47 -4.52 3.48 5.20
C GLY A 47 -3.45 2.43 5.47
N LEU A 48 -2.50 2.74 6.36
CA LEU A 48 -1.59 1.74 6.91
C LEU A 48 -2.30 0.98 8.02
N LEU A 49 -2.39 -0.33 7.91
CA LEU A 49 -2.97 -1.22 8.91
C LEU A 49 -1.90 -1.76 9.86
N ASN A 50 -0.81 -2.31 9.30
CA ASN A 50 0.26 -2.92 10.08
C ASN A 50 1.63 -2.82 9.40
N VAL A 51 2.70 -2.98 10.17
CA VAL A 51 4.08 -3.12 9.68
C VAL A 51 4.66 -4.42 10.22
N GLU A 52 5.08 -5.29 9.33
CA GLU A 52 5.58 -6.62 9.66
C GLU A 52 7.00 -6.80 9.12
N ARG A 53 7.75 -7.72 9.71
CA ARG A 53 9.05 -8.10 9.19
C ARG A 53 8.86 -9.10 8.05
N GLU A 54 9.50 -8.84 6.92
CA GLU A 54 9.58 -9.81 5.82
C GLU A 54 10.58 -10.92 6.20
N THR A 55 10.13 -12.18 6.14
CA THR A 55 10.91 -13.36 6.57
C THR A 55 11.14 -14.39 5.45
N SER A 56 10.46 -14.26 4.31
CA SER A 56 10.53 -15.16 3.15
C SER A 56 11.91 -15.17 2.49
N GLY A 57 12.68 -14.07 2.60
CA GLY A 57 14.06 -13.97 2.10
C GLY A 57 15.13 -14.57 3.01
N GLY A 58 14.76 -15.08 4.19
CA GLY A 58 15.70 -15.57 5.21
C GLY A 58 16.35 -14.44 6.02
N ILE A 59 16.74 -14.75 7.26
CA ILE A 59 17.32 -13.79 8.22
C ILE A 59 18.86 -13.91 8.28
N SER A 60 19.47 -14.57 7.30
CA SER A 60 20.91 -14.84 7.33
C SER A 60 21.72 -13.55 7.18
N ALA A 61 22.64 -13.37 8.13
CA ALA A 61 23.65 -12.33 8.09
C ALA A 61 24.61 -12.61 6.92
N PRO A 62 24.70 -11.72 5.91
CA PRO A 62 25.65 -11.93 4.83
C PRO A 62 27.08 -11.90 5.38
N ILE A 63 27.94 -12.76 4.85
CA ILE A 63 29.37 -12.78 5.17
C ILE A 63 30.11 -12.14 4.00
N GLN A 64 30.89 -11.09 4.28
CA GLN A 64 31.67 -10.39 3.27
C GLN A 64 33.17 -10.64 3.49
N ARG A 65 33.89 -10.97 2.41
CA ARG A 65 35.36 -10.99 2.44
C ARG A 65 35.91 -9.56 2.48
N THR A 66 36.82 -9.33 3.40
CA THR A 66 37.57 -8.08 3.51
C THR A 66 38.78 -8.11 2.56
N GLY A 67 39.23 -6.93 2.12
CA GLY A 67 40.40 -6.80 1.24
C GLY A 67 41.71 -7.34 1.83
N SER A 68 41.78 -7.52 3.15
CA SER A 68 42.93 -8.10 3.87
C SER A 68 42.84 -9.62 4.08
N GLY A 69 41.87 -10.30 3.47
CA GLY A 69 41.72 -11.76 3.55
C GLY A 69 40.91 -12.29 4.74
N GLY A 70 40.45 -11.41 5.63
CA GLY A 70 39.50 -11.76 6.70
C GLY A 70 38.04 -11.80 6.23
N TYR A 71 37.15 -12.30 7.08
CA TYR A 71 35.69 -12.30 6.85
C TYR A 71 34.99 -11.48 7.92
N ILE A 72 34.04 -10.63 7.51
CA ILE A 72 33.17 -9.88 8.43
C ILE A 72 31.73 -10.36 8.24
N ARG A 73 31.06 -10.62 9.36
CA ARG A 73 29.63 -10.91 9.40
C ARG A 73 28.86 -9.60 9.46
N MET A 74 28.06 -9.33 8.44
CA MET A 74 27.22 -8.14 8.34
C MET A 74 25.94 -8.32 9.15
N GLN A 75 25.33 -7.23 9.59
CA GLN A 75 23.98 -7.29 10.14
C GLN A 75 22.99 -7.59 9.00
N PRO A 76 22.06 -8.56 9.17
CA PRO A 76 21.06 -8.83 8.15
C PRO A 76 20.17 -7.58 7.95
N PRO A 77 19.81 -7.24 6.70
CA PRO A 77 18.96 -6.08 6.43
C PRO A 77 17.57 -6.28 7.05
N LEU A 78 17.01 -5.20 7.60
CA LEU A 78 15.62 -5.20 8.08
C LEU A 78 14.69 -5.00 6.88
N GLN A 79 14.12 -6.10 6.40
CA GLN A 79 13.08 -6.08 5.37
C GLN A 79 11.71 -5.98 6.04
N LEU A 80 10.83 -5.16 5.46
CA LEU A 80 9.53 -4.82 6.04
C LEU A 80 8.41 -4.98 5.02
N ASN A 81 7.30 -5.54 5.47
CA ASN A 81 6.01 -5.54 4.78
C ASN A 81 5.13 -4.45 5.39
N LEU A 82 4.54 -3.63 4.52
CA LEU A 82 3.59 -2.59 4.90
C LEU A 82 2.20 -3.08 4.50
N ASN A 83 1.42 -3.53 5.48
CA ASN A 83 0.05 -3.96 5.24
C ASN A 83 -0.83 -2.73 5.16
N ILE A 84 -1.36 -2.48 3.96
CA ILE A 84 -2.24 -1.34 3.69
C ILE A 84 -3.67 -1.82 3.42
N THR A 85 -4.63 -1.00 3.80
CA THR A 85 -6.05 -1.19 3.49
C THR A 85 -6.49 -0.11 2.53
N LEU A 86 -7.23 -0.51 1.49
CA LEU A 86 -7.88 0.40 0.56
C LEU A 86 -9.39 0.34 0.81
N ALA A 87 -9.98 1.48 1.12
CA ALA A 87 -11.41 1.60 1.36
C ALA A 87 -12.00 2.75 0.54
N ALA A 88 -13.03 2.47 -0.25
CA ALA A 88 -13.80 3.52 -0.87
C ALA A 88 -14.78 4.09 0.16
N VAL A 89 -14.54 5.32 0.60
CA VAL A 89 -15.38 5.97 1.63
C VAL A 89 -16.34 6.94 0.94
N PHE A 90 -17.52 6.44 0.60
CA PHE A 90 -18.57 7.13 -0.15
C PHE A 90 -19.89 7.14 0.63
N ASP A 91 -20.80 8.02 0.22
CA ASP A 91 -22.20 7.96 0.67
C ASP A 91 -22.92 6.74 0.08
N GLU A 92 -23.87 6.17 0.83
CA GLU A 92 -24.65 4.98 0.41
C GLU A 92 -25.37 5.19 -0.92
N ARG A 93 -25.80 6.43 -1.21
CA ARG A 93 -26.47 6.79 -2.47
C ARG A 93 -25.57 6.61 -3.70
N GLN A 94 -24.26 6.53 -3.51
CA GLN A 94 -23.25 6.39 -4.57
C GLN A 94 -22.68 4.97 -4.66
N TYR A 95 -23.39 3.96 -4.16
CA TYR A 95 -22.90 2.58 -4.14
C TYR A 95 -22.47 2.03 -5.51
N ALA A 96 -23.19 2.33 -6.58
CA ALA A 96 -22.80 1.91 -7.93
C ALA A 96 -21.47 2.53 -8.38
N GLU A 97 -21.27 3.82 -8.09
CA GLU A 97 -20.04 4.54 -8.40
C GLU A 97 -18.87 4.01 -7.56
N PHE A 98 -19.13 3.68 -6.29
CA PHE A 98 -18.20 2.98 -5.43
C PHE A 98 -17.68 1.69 -6.09
N LEU A 99 -18.59 0.83 -6.58
CA LEU A 99 -18.21 -0.44 -7.18
C LEU A 99 -17.38 -0.25 -8.46
N SER A 100 -17.71 0.74 -9.28
CA SER A 100 -16.90 1.10 -10.46
C SER A 100 -15.50 1.55 -10.06
N LEU A 101 -15.38 2.44 -9.07
CA LEU A 101 -14.08 2.93 -8.60
C LEU A 101 -13.23 1.81 -7.98
N LEU A 102 -13.86 0.92 -7.21
CA LEU A 102 -13.19 -0.24 -6.64
C LEU A 102 -12.69 -1.18 -7.75
N SER A 103 -13.50 -1.43 -8.77
CA SER A 103 -13.09 -2.25 -9.93
C SER A 103 -11.86 -1.67 -10.65
N ASP A 104 -11.84 -0.36 -10.90
CA ASP A 104 -10.70 0.29 -11.52
C ASP A 104 -9.47 0.33 -10.60
N THR A 105 -9.66 0.43 -9.29
CA THR A 105 -8.58 0.29 -8.29
C THR A 105 -7.95 -1.10 -8.35
N MET A 106 -8.76 -2.15 -8.46
CA MET A 106 -8.25 -3.52 -8.62
C MET A 106 -7.45 -3.70 -9.92
N ARG A 107 -7.92 -3.11 -11.02
CA ARG A 107 -7.17 -3.09 -12.29
C ARG A 107 -5.84 -2.34 -12.16
N PHE A 108 -5.80 -1.25 -11.41
CA PHE A 108 -4.55 -0.53 -11.12
C PHE A 108 -3.55 -1.42 -10.38
N ILE A 109 -3.97 -2.06 -9.28
CA ILE A 109 -3.10 -2.95 -8.49
C ILE A 109 -2.54 -4.08 -9.37
N GLN A 110 -3.38 -4.68 -10.22
CA GLN A 110 -2.97 -5.75 -11.12
C GLN A 110 -2.03 -5.29 -12.24
N SER A 111 -2.18 -4.05 -12.73
CA SER A 111 -1.35 -3.50 -13.82
C SER A 111 -0.04 -2.88 -13.34
N VAL A 112 0.06 -2.49 -12.07
CA VAL A 112 1.25 -1.85 -11.47
C VAL A 112 1.75 -2.65 -10.26
N PRO A 113 2.23 -3.89 -10.45
CA PRO A 113 2.67 -4.75 -9.34
C PRO A 113 4.01 -4.29 -8.73
N LYS A 114 4.75 -3.39 -9.40
CA LYS A 114 6.06 -2.89 -8.97
C LYS A 114 6.14 -1.39 -9.16
N PHE A 115 6.75 -0.71 -8.20
CA PHE A 115 6.97 0.73 -8.28
C PHE A 115 8.26 1.12 -7.56
N THR A 116 8.81 2.30 -7.88
CA THR A 116 10.08 2.78 -7.34
C THR A 116 9.88 4.08 -6.58
N VAL A 117 10.41 4.16 -5.36
CA VAL A 117 10.44 5.37 -4.54
C VAL A 117 11.87 5.59 -4.06
N GLU A 118 12.44 6.77 -4.32
CA GLU A 118 13.80 7.13 -3.87
C GLU A 118 14.88 6.09 -4.21
N ARG A 119 14.78 5.47 -5.41
CA ARG A 119 15.66 4.41 -5.94
C ARG A 119 15.50 3.03 -5.27
N THR A 120 14.53 2.87 -4.38
CA THR A 120 14.15 1.56 -3.84
C THR A 120 12.95 1.02 -4.59
N ASN A 121 13.01 -0.23 -5.01
CA ASN A 121 11.90 -0.93 -5.64
C ASN A 121 11.00 -1.56 -4.59
N TYR A 122 9.71 -1.38 -4.76
CA TYR A 122 8.65 -1.95 -3.95
C TYR A 122 7.74 -2.79 -4.84
N THR A 123 7.17 -3.82 -4.24
CA THR A 123 6.15 -4.66 -4.84
C THR A 123 4.85 -4.50 -4.07
N ILE A 124 3.72 -4.64 -4.75
CA ILE A 124 2.42 -4.72 -4.11
C ILE A 124 1.78 -6.07 -4.42
N GLU A 125 1.16 -6.65 -3.40
CA GLU A 125 0.44 -7.91 -3.48
C GLU A 125 -0.91 -7.76 -2.78
N MET A 126 -1.93 -8.40 -3.33
CA MET A 126 -3.23 -8.51 -2.68
C MET A 126 -3.21 -9.71 -1.76
N VAL A 127 -3.46 -9.46 -0.48
CA VAL A 127 -3.54 -10.51 0.54
C VAL A 127 -4.98 -10.82 0.88
N ASN A 128 -5.30 -12.11 1.04
CA ASN A 128 -6.59 -12.53 1.56
C ASN A 128 -6.57 -12.45 3.08
N ILE A 129 -7.57 -11.81 3.67
CA ILE A 129 -7.80 -11.84 5.12
C ILE A 129 -8.82 -12.92 5.45
N SER A 130 -8.65 -13.60 6.58
CA SER A 130 -9.68 -14.52 7.05
C SER A 130 -10.92 -13.74 7.50
N THR A 131 -12.10 -14.37 7.51
CA THR A 131 -13.32 -13.75 8.05
C THR A 131 -13.20 -13.41 9.53
N GLN A 132 -12.36 -14.14 10.27
CA GLN A 132 -12.03 -13.85 11.66
C GLN A 132 -11.16 -12.58 11.79
N ASP A 133 -10.15 -12.43 10.94
CA ASP A 133 -9.29 -11.25 10.93
C ASP A 133 -10.07 -10.00 10.50
N MET A 134 -11.01 -10.16 9.56
CA MET A 134 -11.87 -9.08 9.08
C MET A 134 -12.75 -8.47 10.19
N ASN A 135 -13.16 -9.25 11.19
CA ASN A 135 -13.94 -8.75 12.33
C ASN A 135 -13.10 -7.95 13.35
N ASN A 136 -11.77 -8.05 13.26
CA ASN A 136 -10.84 -7.40 14.19
C ASN A 136 -10.16 -6.16 13.57
N VAL A 137 -10.53 -5.79 12.34
CA VAL A 137 -10.08 -4.59 11.61
C VAL A 137 -11.13 -3.50 11.72
#